data_AF-A0A3M0Z0U1-F1
#
_entry.id   AF-A0A3M0Z0U1-F1
#
_cell.length_a   1.000
_cell.length_b   1.000
_cell.length_c   1.000
_cell.angle_alpha   90.00
_cell.angle_beta   90.00
_cell.angle_gamma   90.00
#
_symmetry.space_group_name_H-M   'P 1'
#
loop_
_entity.id
_entity.type
_entity.pdbx_description
1 polymer ?
#
loop_
_entity_poly.entity_id
_entity_poly.type
_entity_poly.pdbx_seq_one_letter_code
_entity_poly.pdbx_strand_id
1 'polypeptide(L)'
;KANQPVLLLTLKTTEAANPSAIHVPSDLTHTNILLPQEIFLKDTTLFVVMEYYEGETLRKWLDNPRSISELRSVAMQIAEAVHQCHQYDVFLGCLPPEWIQITKDKIVKIYPWVALTRIPIPELQAYMAPEYRERKVITAASDTFAFGVLLHEMLVGRPPEFPFQSSGLSGIPEPLRQSLERCLESDPARRLDNMQAVIEHIAMSDVYSGAVIEDRYEIERELGRGGMGRVFLAHDRVLGEKVAIKLLNTEVITQHNAAQRLVQEIKIARKITHPNVVKVYEIRLSRGKHYITMEFVNGVPLHKVVKNTGPFPLKIWWKMARQIIAGLSSAHALGIVHRDLKPQNILMTREGMIKILDFANARAVDVSGDQTQTGAIFGSPKY
;
A
#
# COMPACT_ATOMS: atom_id res chain seq x y z
N LYS A 1 -8.34 -38.47 3.17
CA LYS A 1 -9.77 -38.86 3.38
C LYS A 1 -10.62 -38.14 2.33
N ALA A 2 -11.66 -38.79 1.80
CA ALA A 2 -12.54 -38.36 0.69
C ALA A 2 -11.85 -38.28 -0.69
N ASN A 3 -12.63 -38.50 -1.75
CA ASN A 3 -12.25 -38.71 -3.15
C ASN A 3 -11.72 -37.42 -3.86
N GLN A 4 -11.08 -36.52 -3.12
CA GLN A 4 -10.54 -35.27 -3.64
C GLN A 4 -9.07 -35.42 -4.03
N PRO A 5 -8.65 -34.87 -5.18
CA PRO A 5 -7.24 -34.84 -5.54
C PRO A 5 -6.44 -34.07 -4.49
N VAL A 6 -5.23 -34.54 -4.21
CA VAL A 6 -4.26 -33.86 -3.32
C VAL A 6 -3.00 -33.55 -4.11
N LEU A 7 -2.36 -32.44 -3.76
CA LEU A 7 -1.02 -32.13 -4.26
C LEU A 7 -0.02 -32.81 -3.33
N LEU A 8 0.76 -33.74 -3.87
CA LEU A 8 1.82 -34.42 -3.14
C LEU A 8 3.16 -33.83 -3.55
N LEU A 9 3.84 -33.23 -2.58
CA LEU A 9 5.22 -32.80 -2.77
C LEU A 9 6.19 -33.78 -2.13
N THR A 10 7.26 -34.10 -2.85
CA THR A 10 8.31 -35.00 -2.38
C THR A 10 9.66 -34.30 -2.42
N LEU A 11 10.37 -34.31 -1.29
CA LEU A 11 11.72 -33.74 -1.18
C LEU A 11 12.66 -34.85 -0.74
N LYS A 12 13.71 -35.10 -1.53
CA LYS A 12 14.80 -36.01 -1.14
C LYS A 12 15.74 -35.27 -0.22
N THR A 13 16.06 -35.87 0.92
CA THR A 13 16.85 -35.24 1.98
C THR A 13 18.08 -36.09 2.25
N THR A 14 19.25 -35.48 2.42
CA THR A 14 20.52 -36.18 2.66
C THR A 14 20.82 -36.36 4.14
N GLU A 15 20.24 -35.53 5.01
CA GLU A 15 20.32 -35.63 6.47
C GLU A 15 19.02 -35.15 7.11
N ALA A 16 18.64 -35.80 8.22
CA ALA A 16 17.61 -35.47 9.21
C ALA A 16 16.69 -34.27 8.90
N ALA A 17 15.89 -34.32 7.83
CA ALA A 17 14.81 -33.38 7.64
C ALA A 17 13.81 -33.61 8.77
N ASN A 18 13.89 -32.78 9.80
CA ASN A 18 12.97 -32.84 10.91
C ASN A 18 11.61 -32.32 10.42
N PRO A 19 10.56 -33.15 10.35
CA PRO A 19 9.23 -32.70 9.93
C PRO A 19 8.72 -31.53 10.78
N SER A 20 9.18 -31.42 12.04
CA SER A 20 8.84 -30.30 12.92
C SER A 20 9.49 -28.97 12.53
N ALA A 21 10.44 -28.95 11.60
CA ALA A 21 11.01 -27.71 11.05
C ALA A 21 10.05 -27.03 10.06
N ILE A 22 9.05 -27.75 9.53
CA ILE A 22 8.00 -27.24 8.63
C ILE A 22 6.77 -26.87 9.46
N HIS A 23 6.99 -26.35 10.66
CA HIS A 23 5.90 -25.92 11.51
C HIS A 23 5.44 -24.53 11.08
N VAL A 24 4.25 -24.49 10.50
CA VAL A 24 3.49 -23.25 10.27
C VAL A 24 2.35 -23.24 11.28
N PRO A 25 2.05 -22.11 11.95
CA PRO A 25 0.95 -22.05 12.92
C PRO A 25 -0.37 -22.54 12.29
N SER A 26 -1.05 -23.47 12.97
CA SER A 26 -2.29 -24.09 12.44
C SER A 26 -3.47 -23.12 12.33
N ASP A 27 -3.40 -22.01 13.06
CA ASP A 27 -4.32 -20.89 13.06
C ASP A 27 -4.02 -19.86 11.96
N LEU A 28 -2.91 -19.98 11.23
CA LEU A 28 -2.61 -19.15 10.07
C LEU A 28 -3.58 -19.48 8.92
N THR A 29 -4.68 -18.72 8.83
CA THR A 29 -5.64 -18.87 7.74
C THR A 29 -5.59 -17.69 6.78
N HIS A 30 -5.51 -17.97 5.48
CA HIS A 30 -5.63 -16.95 4.43
C HIS A 30 -6.06 -17.62 3.11
N THR A 31 -6.88 -16.94 2.31
CA THR A 31 -7.34 -17.47 1.01
C THR A 31 -6.16 -17.79 0.07
N ASN A 32 -5.06 -17.04 0.18
CA ASN A 32 -3.89 -17.19 -0.67
C ASN A 32 -2.72 -17.99 -0.04
N ILE A 33 -2.90 -18.55 1.16
CA ILE A 33 -1.89 -19.41 1.81
C ILE A 33 -2.39 -20.85 1.77
N LEU A 34 -1.51 -21.77 1.37
CA LEU A 34 -1.81 -23.19 1.38
C LEU A 34 -0.98 -23.88 2.45
N LEU A 35 -1.68 -24.36 3.49
CA LEU A 35 -1.07 -25.12 4.58
C LEU A 35 -1.04 -26.62 4.27
N PRO A 36 -0.02 -27.33 4.76
CA PRO A 36 0.05 -28.78 4.66
C PRO A 36 -1.07 -29.44 5.48
N GLN A 37 -1.75 -30.40 4.87
CA GLN A 37 -2.72 -31.26 5.56
C GLN A 37 -2.01 -32.35 6.35
N GLU A 38 -0.97 -32.95 5.74
CA GLU A 38 -0.16 -34.00 6.35
C GLU A 38 1.30 -33.83 5.94
N ILE A 39 2.23 -34.04 6.88
CA ILE A 39 3.66 -34.10 6.62
C ILE A 39 4.19 -35.39 7.23
N PHE A 40 4.88 -36.20 6.45
CA PHE A 40 5.52 -37.41 6.96
C PHE A 40 6.82 -37.71 6.24
N LEU A 41 7.74 -38.34 6.95
CA LEU A 41 9.01 -38.82 6.41
C LEU A 41 8.88 -40.32 6.12
N LYS A 42 9.27 -40.74 4.93
CA LYS A 42 9.43 -42.16 4.60
C LYS A 42 10.81 -42.35 3.96
N ASP A 43 11.61 -43.21 4.58
CA ASP A 43 13.03 -43.40 4.28
C ASP A 43 13.78 -42.06 4.37
N THR A 44 14.32 -41.56 3.26
CA THR A 44 15.00 -40.26 3.15
C THR A 44 14.16 -39.21 2.41
N THR A 45 12.90 -39.52 2.15
CA THR A 45 11.99 -38.65 1.39
C THR A 45 10.91 -38.08 2.31
N LEU A 46 10.85 -36.75 2.36
CA LEU A 46 9.80 -36.03 3.02
C LEU A 46 8.62 -35.87 2.07
N PHE A 47 7.43 -36.22 2.55
CA PHE A 47 6.17 -36.08 1.85
C PHE A 47 5.34 -34.98 2.51
N VAL A 48 4.85 -34.06 1.69
CA VAL A 48 3.95 -32.98 2.12
C VAL A 48 2.67 -33.09 1.31
N VAL A 49 1.56 -33.38 1.97
CA VAL A 49 0.23 -33.52 1.37
C VAL A 49 -0.51 -32.21 1.56
N MET A 50 -1.03 -31.67 0.46
CA MET A 50 -1.72 -30.37 0.42
C MET A 50 -3.01 -30.50 -0.39
N GLU A 51 -3.91 -29.55 -0.18
CA GLU A 51 -5.08 -29.42 -1.04
C GLU A 51 -4.65 -29.16 -2.49
N TYR A 52 -5.23 -29.89 -3.43
CA TYR A 52 -4.97 -29.65 -4.85
C TYR A 52 -5.92 -28.58 -5.39
N TYR A 53 -5.34 -27.57 -6.02
CA TYR A 53 -6.07 -26.64 -6.87
C TYR A 53 -5.70 -26.85 -8.33
N GLU A 54 -6.71 -26.83 -9.20
CA GLU A 54 -6.47 -26.88 -10.63
C GLU A 54 -5.85 -25.57 -11.11
N GLY A 55 -4.71 -25.64 -11.79
CA GLY A 55 -3.92 -24.49 -12.20
C GLY A 55 -2.48 -24.85 -12.57
N GLU A 56 -1.61 -23.86 -12.54
CA GLU A 56 -0.19 -23.99 -12.88
C GLU A 56 0.70 -23.21 -11.90
N THR A 57 2.00 -23.49 -11.89
CA THR A 57 2.98 -22.69 -11.14
C THR A 57 3.11 -21.29 -11.75
N LEU A 58 3.43 -20.26 -10.96
CA LEU A 58 3.71 -18.92 -11.45
C LEU A 58 4.81 -18.93 -12.53
N ARG A 59 5.81 -19.80 -12.41
CA ARG A 59 6.85 -20.02 -13.44
C ARG A 59 6.24 -20.27 -14.83
N LYS A 60 5.44 -21.34 -14.96
CA LYS A 60 4.75 -21.69 -16.22
C LYS A 60 3.77 -20.61 -16.67
N TRP A 61 3.09 -19.97 -15.71
CA TRP A 61 2.17 -18.89 -16.03
C TRP A 61 2.88 -17.69 -16.68
N LEU A 62 4.14 -17.42 -16.33
CA LEU A 62 4.96 -16.36 -16.92
C LEU A 62 5.54 -16.72 -18.30
N ASP A 63 5.40 -17.96 -18.80
CA ASP A 63 5.83 -18.34 -20.15
C ASP A 63 5.01 -17.64 -21.26
N ASN A 64 3.85 -17.09 -20.90
CA ASN A 64 2.98 -16.35 -21.80
C ASN A 64 2.99 -14.85 -21.45
N PRO A 65 2.95 -13.93 -22.44
CA PRO A 65 2.88 -12.50 -22.18
C PRO A 65 1.69 -12.11 -21.29
N ARG A 66 1.94 -11.26 -20.30
CA ARG A 66 0.92 -10.80 -19.34
C ARG A 66 0.78 -9.28 -19.36
N SER A 67 -0.43 -8.80 -19.16
CA SER A 67 -0.66 -7.37 -18.97
C SER A 67 -0.11 -6.91 -17.62
N ILE A 68 0.33 -5.66 -17.52
CA ILE A 68 0.78 -5.07 -16.24
C ILE A 68 -0.31 -5.17 -15.16
N SER A 69 -1.59 -5.06 -15.55
CA SER A 69 -2.72 -5.21 -14.63
C SER A 69 -2.82 -6.61 -14.03
N GLU A 70 -2.62 -7.66 -14.85
CA GLU A 70 -2.61 -9.04 -14.38
C GLU A 70 -1.41 -9.33 -13.47
N LEU A 71 -0.21 -8.91 -13.89
CA LEU A 71 1.01 -9.06 -13.08
C LEU A 71 0.84 -8.40 -11.71
N ARG A 72 0.30 -7.18 -11.70
CA ARG A 72 0.04 -6.45 -10.46
C ARG A 72 -0.99 -7.14 -9.58
N SER A 73 -2.07 -7.67 -10.16
CA SER A 73 -3.10 -8.41 -9.41
C SER A 73 -2.50 -9.64 -8.70
N VAL A 74 -1.65 -10.39 -9.40
CA VAL A 74 -0.92 -11.53 -8.83
C VAL A 74 0.06 -11.07 -7.75
N ALA A 75 0.84 -10.02 -8.00
CA ALA A 75 1.80 -9.46 -7.05
C ALA A 75 1.12 -8.97 -5.76
N MET A 76 -0.07 -8.37 -5.86
CA MET A 76 -0.88 -7.97 -4.71
C MET A 76 -1.31 -9.16 -3.85
N GLN A 77 -1.86 -10.21 -4.47
CA GLN A 77 -2.26 -11.42 -3.74
C GLN A 77 -1.06 -12.10 -3.06
N ILE A 78 0.12 -12.06 -3.68
CA ILE A 78 1.36 -12.57 -3.10
C ILE A 78 1.75 -11.75 -1.87
N ALA A 79 1.78 -10.42 -2.00
CA ALA A 79 2.12 -9.52 -0.91
C ALA A 79 1.14 -9.65 0.27
N GLU A 80 -0.17 -9.77 0.01
CA GLU A 80 -1.21 -9.99 1.03
C GLU A 80 -0.98 -11.30 1.80
N ALA A 81 -0.65 -12.39 1.11
CA ALA A 81 -0.31 -13.65 1.77
C ALA A 81 0.95 -13.55 2.64
N VAL A 82 2.00 -12.90 2.13
CA VAL A 82 3.27 -12.71 2.88
C VAL A 82 3.04 -11.81 4.09
N HIS A 83 2.26 -10.74 3.94
CA HIS A 83 1.87 -9.88 5.05
C HIS A 83 1.12 -10.67 6.13
N GLN A 84 0.20 -11.56 5.73
CA GLN A 84 -0.52 -12.41 6.65
C GLN A 84 0.42 -13.40 7.37
N CYS A 85 1.42 -13.97 6.70
CA CYS A 85 2.46 -14.76 7.36
C CYS A 85 3.20 -13.95 8.44
N HIS A 86 3.54 -12.69 8.16
CA HIS A 86 4.23 -11.81 9.12
C HIS A 86 3.40 -11.54 10.38
N GLN A 87 2.05 -11.56 10.29
CA GLN A 87 1.19 -11.41 11.47
C GLN A 87 1.29 -12.58 12.47
N TYR A 88 1.89 -13.70 12.05
CA TYR A 88 2.08 -14.91 12.85
C TYR A 88 3.59 -15.22 13.04
N ASP A 89 4.46 -14.22 12.89
CA ASP A 89 5.92 -14.37 12.97
C ASP A 89 6.52 -15.41 11.99
N VAL A 90 5.85 -15.63 10.86
CA VAL A 90 6.30 -16.52 9.78
C VAL A 90 6.99 -15.69 8.70
N PHE A 91 8.32 -15.82 8.57
CA PHE A 91 9.11 -15.15 7.53
C PHE A 91 9.64 -16.17 6.53
N LEU A 92 9.43 -15.93 5.23
CA LEU A 92 9.65 -16.93 4.18
C LEU A 92 11.13 -17.04 3.80
N GLY A 93 11.83 -15.92 3.65
CA GLY A 93 13.24 -15.79 3.29
C GLY A 93 13.53 -15.82 1.78
N CYS A 94 12.66 -16.43 0.98
CA CYS A 94 12.70 -16.38 -0.48
C CYS A 94 11.32 -16.65 -1.09
N LEU A 95 11.09 -16.19 -2.32
CA LEU A 95 9.82 -16.32 -3.04
C LEU A 95 10.06 -16.77 -4.49
N PRO A 96 10.55 -18.00 -4.72
CA PRO A 96 10.72 -18.52 -6.07
C PRO A 96 9.34 -18.76 -6.72
N PRO A 97 9.17 -18.46 -8.02
CA PRO A 97 7.89 -18.63 -8.72
C PRO A 97 7.43 -20.10 -8.82
N GLU A 98 8.31 -21.06 -8.60
CA GLU A 98 7.99 -22.49 -8.51
C GLU A 98 7.16 -22.83 -7.26
N TRP A 99 7.25 -22.01 -6.21
CA TRP A 99 6.53 -22.20 -4.94
C TRP A 99 5.25 -21.37 -4.86
N ILE A 100 4.77 -20.90 -6.01
CA ILE A 100 3.56 -20.10 -6.11
C ILE A 100 2.69 -20.73 -7.19
N GLN A 101 1.44 -21.01 -6.86
CA GLN A 101 0.48 -21.57 -7.80
C GLN A 101 -0.56 -20.50 -8.16
N ILE A 102 -0.97 -20.50 -9.42
CA ILE A 102 -2.10 -19.71 -9.92
C ILE A 102 -3.19 -20.69 -10.33
N THR A 103 -4.34 -20.61 -9.68
CA THR A 103 -5.50 -21.45 -10.02
C THR A 103 -6.14 -20.99 -11.33
N LYS A 104 -7.00 -21.82 -11.93
CA LYS A 104 -7.81 -21.43 -13.10
C LYS A 104 -8.61 -20.15 -12.89
N ASP A 105 -9.06 -19.91 -11.66
CA ASP A 105 -9.80 -18.70 -11.25
C ASP A 105 -8.87 -17.50 -10.94
N LYS A 106 -7.59 -17.59 -11.30
CA LYS A 106 -6.54 -16.57 -11.08
C LYS A 106 -6.30 -16.24 -9.61
N ILE A 107 -6.57 -17.21 -8.71
CA ILE A 107 -6.26 -17.09 -7.28
C ILE A 107 -4.83 -17.57 -7.06
N VAL A 108 -4.04 -16.77 -6.35
CA VAL A 108 -2.68 -17.16 -5.95
C VAL A 108 -2.74 -18.08 -4.74
N LYS A 109 -1.92 -19.14 -4.74
CA LYS A 109 -1.66 -19.98 -3.57
C LYS A 109 -0.16 -20.02 -3.31
N ILE A 110 0.25 -19.55 -2.15
CA ILE A 110 1.64 -19.57 -1.69
C ILE A 110 1.82 -20.67 -0.66
N TYR A 111 2.97 -21.32 -0.77
CA TYR A 111 3.41 -22.30 0.19
C TYR A 111 4.53 -21.70 1.06
N PRO A 112 4.30 -21.46 2.37
CA PRO A 112 5.28 -20.83 3.25
C PRO A 112 6.34 -21.85 3.70
N TRP A 113 7.24 -22.22 2.79
CA TRP A 113 8.27 -23.26 2.97
C TRP A 113 9.50 -22.78 3.74
N VAL A 114 9.30 -22.20 4.92
CA VAL A 114 10.38 -21.61 5.74
C VAL A 114 11.50 -22.61 6.04
N ALA A 115 11.17 -23.89 6.21
CA ALA A 115 12.16 -24.93 6.48
C ALA A 115 13.16 -25.15 5.34
N LEU A 116 12.71 -24.99 4.09
CA LEU A 116 13.49 -25.34 2.91
C LEU A 116 14.48 -24.25 2.50
N THR A 117 14.27 -23.03 2.98
CA THR A 117 15.22 -21.93 2.75
C THR A 117 16.52 -22.11 3.51
N ARG A 118 16.54 -22.97 4.55
CA ARG A 118 17.75 -23.34 5.30
C ARG A 118 18.59 -24.40 4.59
N ILE A 119 18.04 -25.06 3.58
CA ILE A 119 18.75 -26.01 2.73
C ILE A 119 19.52 -25.22 1.66
N PRO A 120 20.81 -25.51 1.42
CA PRO A 120 21.60 -24.81 0.42
C PRO A 120 21.21 -25.27 -0.99
N ILE A 121 20.07 -24.79 -1.49
CA ILE A 121 19.59 -24.99 -2.85
C ILE A 121 20.09 -23.80 -3.70
N PRO A 122 21.03 -24.00 -4.64
CA PRO A 122 21.64 -22.91 -5.41
C PRO A 122 20.62 -22.02 -6.12
N GLU A 123 19.56 -22.59 -6.66
CA GLU A 123 18.51 -21.90 -7.40
C GLU A 123 17.73 -20.91 -6.52
N LEU A 124 17.60 -21.21 -5.21
CA LEU A 124 16.91 -20.32 -4.28
C LEU A 124 17.74 -19.07 -3.94
N GLN A 125 19.08 -19.11 -4.11
CA GLN A 125 19.95 -17.98 -3.74
C GLN A 125 19.66 -16.72 -4.53
N ALA A 126 19.16 -16.84 -5.77
CA ALA A 126 18.76 -15.72 -6.60
C ALA A 126 17.58 -14.92 -6.00
N TYR A 127 16.78 -15.55 -5.14
CA TYR A 127 15.61 -14.98 -4.48
C TYR A 127 15.83 -14.62 -3.01
N MET A 128 17.07 -14.73 -2.52
CA MET A 128 17.41 -14.45 -1.13
C MET A 128 18.02 -13.06 -0.97
N ALA A 129 17.60 -12.37 0.08
CA ALA A 129 18.19 -11.09 0.47
C ALA A 129 19.69 -11.21 0.81
N PRO A 130 20.53 -10.19 0.55
CA PRO A 130 21.96 -10.21 0.85
C PRO A 130 22.26 -10.57 2.31
N GLU A 131 21.56 -9.94 3.26
CA GLU A 131 21.75 -10.18 4.70
C GLU A 131 21.34 -11.60 5.11
N TYR A 132 20.36 -12.19 4.43
CA TYR A 132 19.97 -13.57 4.69
C TYR A 132 21.04 -14.55 4.17
N ARG A 133 21.60 -14.30 2.98
CA ARG A 133 22.68 -15.13 2.42
C ARG A 133 23.92 -15.12 3.30
N GLU A 134 24.29 -13.95 3.82
CA GLU A 134 25.50 -13.76 4.64
C GLU A 134 25.32 -14.23 6.09
N ARG A 135 24.23 -13.84 6.74
CA ARG A 135 24.07 -13.98 8.21
C ARG A 135 23.07 -15.05 8.61
N LYS A 136 22.36 -15.66 7.65
CA LYS A 136 21.30 -16.65 7.88
C LYS A 136 20.18 -16.17 8.80
N VAL A 137 19.98 -14.85 8.88
CA VAL A 137 18.86 -14.22 9.60
C VAL A 137 17.77 -13.89 8.60
N ILE A 138 16.56 -14.42 8.85
CA ILE A 138 15.36 -14.11 8.05
C ILE A 138 14.53 -13.10 8.83
N THR A 139 14.10 -12.03 8.15
CA THR A 139 13.24 -10.99 8.72
C THR A 139 12.15 -10.60 7.72
N ALA A 140 11.19 -9.78 8.14
CA ALA A 140 10.23 -9.15 7.23
C ALA A 140 10.92 -8.39 6.07
N ALA A 141 12.04 -7.72 6.35
CA ALA A 141 12.81 -7.01 5.33
C ALA A 141 13.43 -7.96 4.30
N SER A 142 13.77 -9.19 4.69
CA SER A 142 14.27 -10.22 3.78
C SER A 142 13.17 -10.69 2.83
N ASP A 143 11.93 -10.80 3.30
CA ASP A 143 10.76 -11.09 2.46
C ASP A 143 10.41 -9.93 1.52
N THR A 144 10.55 -8.67 1.96
CA THR A 144 10.41 -7.50 1.09
C THR A 144 11.39 -7.55 -0.09
N PHE A 145 12.63 -7.95 0.16
CA PHE A 145 13.62 -8.10 -0.92
C PHE A 145 13.29 -9.28 -1.84
N ALA A 146 12.97 -10.45 -1.28
CA ALA A 146 12.57 -11.63 -2.05
C ALA A 146 11.37 -11.33 -2.95
N PHE A 147 10.40 -10.58 -2.43
CA PHE A 147 9.26 -10.09 -3.19
C PHE A 147 9.69 -9.16 -4.32
N GLY A 148 10.66 -8.26 -4.09
CA GLY A 148 11.25 -7.42 -5.13
C GLY A 148 11.89 -8.22 -6.26
N VAL A 149 12.65 -9.28 -5.93
CA VAL A 149 13.25 -10.18 -6.94
C VAL A 149 12.14 -10.83 -7.78
N LEU A 150 11.12 -11.35 -7.13
CA LEU A 150 9.98 -11.98 -7.81
C LEU A 150 9.22 -10.96 -8.68
N LEU A 151 8.96 -9.76 -8.17
CA LEU A 151 8.26 -8.71 -8.91
C LEU A 151 9.05 -8.29 -10.15
N HIS A 152 10.38 -8.16 -10.05
CA HIS A 152 11.23 -7.92 -11.22
C HIS A 152 11.07 -9.04 -12.26
N GLU A 153 11.12 -10.30 -11.82
CA GLU A 153 10.94 -11.44 -12.72
C GLU A 153 9.56 -11.48 -13.37
N MET A 154 8.51 -11.14 -12.63
CA MET A 154 7.16 -11.01 -13.19
C MET A 154 7.10 -9.94 -14.28
N LEU A 155 7.82 -8.83 -14.12
CA LEU A 155 7.81 -7.69 -15.06
C LEU A 155 8.74 -7.88 -16.27
N VAL A 156 9.86 -8.59 -16.09
CA VAL A 156 10.97 -8.68 -17.07
C VAL A 156 11.16 -10.10 -17.61
N GLY A 157 10.60 -11.12 -16.96
CA GLY A 157 10.74 -12.54 -17.32
C GLY A 157 11.97 -13.23 -16.74
N ARG A 158 12.78 -12.53 -15.94
CA ARG A 158 13.98 -13.08 -15.28
C ARG A 158 14.29 -12.36 -13.96
N PRO A 159 14.97 -13.01 -12.99
CA PRO A 159 15.39 -12.33 -11.76
C PRO A 159 16.37 -11.18 -12.08
N PRO A 160 16.46 -10.16 -11.20
CA PRO A 160 17.35 -9.03 -11.38
C PRO A 160 18.83 -9.44 -11.24
N GLU A 161 19.69 -8.75 -11.97
CA GLU A 161 21.14 -8.80 -11.77
C GLU A 161 21.54 -7.77 -10.69
N PHE A 162 22.61 -8.06 -9.95
CA PHE A 162 23.12 -7.19 -8.88
C PHE A 162 24.54 -6.68 -9.17
N PRO A 163 24.86 -5.39 -8.88
CA PRO A 163 24.00 -4.38 -8.26
C PRO A 163 22.83 -3.99 -9.15
N PHE A 164 21.64 -3.83 -8.54
CA PHE A 164 20.40 -3.62 -9.29
C PHE A 164 20.44 -2.29 -10.05
N GLN A 165 20.00 -2.34 -11.31
CA GLN A 165 19.84 -1.17 -12.17
C GLN A 165 18.46 -1.21 -12.81
N SER A 166 17.81 -0.07 -12.94
CA SER A 166 16.50 0.05 -13.58
C SER A 166 16.55 0.02 -15.12
N SER A 167 17.73 -0.26 -15.69
CA SER A 167 17.91 -0.50 -17.12
C SER A 167 17.12 -1.75 -17.54
N GLY A 168 16.21 -1.59 -18.49
CA GLY A 168 15.34 -2.69 -18.97
C GLY A 168 13.88 -2.61 -18.51
N LEU A 169 13.52 -1.67 -17.62
CA LEU A 169 12.13 -1.43 -17.20
C LEU A 169 11.39 -0.45 -18.13
N SER A 170 11.67 -0.50 -19.43
CA SER A 170 10.97 0.35 -20.42
C SER A 170 9.51 -0.09 -20.55
N GLY A 171 8.58 0.87 -20.58
CA GLY A 171 7.14 0.57 -20.63
C GLY A 171 6.49 0.21 -19.30
N ILE A 172 7.28 0.02 -18.23
CA ILE A 172 6.74 -0.16 -16.87
C ILE A 172 6.41 1.21 -16.25
N PRO A 173 5.22 1.40 -15.66
CA PRO A 173 4.85 2.65 -15.01
C PRO A 173 5.87 3.06 -13.96
N GLU A 174 6.30 4.33 -14.01
CA GLU A 174 7.30 4.89 -13.11
C GLU A 174 7.01 4.62 -11.62
N PRO A 175 5.77 4.75 -11.11
CA PRO A 175 5.47 4.40 -9.73
C PRO A 175 5.75 2.94 -9.38
N LEU A 176 5.53 2.00 -10.31
CA LEU A 176 5.81 0.57 -10.09
C LEU A 176 7.31 0.30 -10.10
N ARG A 177 8.08 1.01 -10.94
CA ARG A 177 9.56 0.96 -10.92
C ARG A 177 10.14 1.42 -9.60
N GLN A 178 9.63 2.52 -9.06
CA GLN A 178 10.04 3.03 -7.74
C GLN A 178 9.73 2.03 -6.62
N SER A 179 8.56 1.38 -6.67
CA SER A 179 8.20 0.34 -5.69
C SER A 179 9.14 -0.86 -5.78
N LEU A 180 9.54 -1.26 -7.00
CA LEU A 180 10.51 -2.32 -7.22
C LEU A 180 11.91 -1.96 -6.70
N GLU A 181 12.42 -0.77 -7.05
CA GLU A 181 13.71 -0.26 -6.60
C GLU A 181 13.80 -0.24 -5.06
N ARG A 182 12.76 0.24 -4.38
CA ARG A 182 12.70 0.25 -2.92
C ARG A 182 12.67 -1.15 -2.31
N CYS A 183 12.03 -2.13 -2.95
CA CYS A 183 12.09 -3.52 -2.47
C CYS A 183 13.51 -4.09 -2.57
N LEU A 184 14.22 -3.76 -3.65
CA LEU A 184 15.54 -4.29 -4.00
C LEU A 184 16.73 -3.55 -3.38
N GLU A 185 16.49 -2.59 -2.47
CA GLU A 185 17.55 -1.92 -1.72
C GLU A 185 18.42 -2.92 -0.95
N SER A 186 19.75 -2.81 -1.08
CA SER A 186 20.67 -3.75 -0.43
C SER A 186 20.63 -3.62 1.10
N ASP A 187 20.50 -2.40 1.61
CA ASP A 187 20.38 -2.10 3.03
C ASP A 187 18.93 -2.34 3.51
N PRO A 188 18.68 -3.30 4.43
CA PRO A 188 17.33 -3.58 4.93
C PRO A 188 16.63 -2.34 5.51
N ALA A 189 17.38 -1.39 6.09
CA ALA A 189 16.81 -0.18 6.69
C ALA A 189 16.32 0.86 5.66
N ARG A 190 16.66 0.69 4.38
CA ARG A 190 16.22 1.57 3.27
C ARG A 190 15.09 0.96 2.45
N ARG A 191 14.74 -0.31 2.70
CA ARG A 191 13.63 -0.99 2.03
C ARG A 191 12.28 -0.40 2.45
N LEU A 192 11.21 -0.86 1.82
CA LEU A 192 9.86 -0.67 2.37
C LEU A 192 9.75 -1.40 3.71
N ASP A 193 9.21 -0.72 4.72
CA ASP A 193 9.28 -1.11 6.13
C ASP A 193 8.68 -2.50 6.41
N ASN A 194 7.64 -2.88 5.66
CA ASN A 194 6.95 -4.16 5.79
C ASN A 194 6.14 -4.46 4.52
N MET A 195 5.52 -5.64 4.48
CA MET A 195 4.75 -6.06 3.31
C MET A 195 3.42 -5.29 3.15
N GLN A 196 2.86 -4.70 4.23
CA GLN A 196 1.73 -3.78 4.10
C GLN A 196 2.13 -2.56 3.28
N ALA A 197 3.30 -1.95 3.56
CA ALA A 197 3.83 -0.81 2.80
C ALA A 197 4.03 -1.14 1.30
N VAL A 198 4.44 -2.38 1.00
CA VAL A 198 4.57 -2.89 -0.38
C VAL A 198 3.21 -2.96 -1.08
N ILE A 199 2.19 -3.53 -0.42
CA ILE A 199 0.81 -3.61 -0.93
C ILE A 199 0.32 -2.21 -1.30
N GLU A 200 0.53 -1.20 -0.45
CA GLU A 200 0.06 0.17 -0.73
C GLU A 200 0.80 0.74 -1.95
N HIS A 201 2.11 0.59 -1.97
CA HIS A 201 2.96 1.08 -3.04
C HIS A 201 2.59 0.49 -4.42
N ILE A 202 2.24 -0.79 -4.47
CA ILE A 202 1.80 -1.48 -5.69
C ILE A 202 0.37 -1.10 -6.05
N ALA A 203 -0.55 -1.04 -5.08
CA ALA A 203 -1.93 -0.63 -5.33
C ALA A 203 -2.02 0.80 -5.88
N MET A 204 -1.09 1.65 -5.43
CA MET A 204 -0.92 3.03 -5.85
C MET A 204 -0.15 3.21 -7.16
N SER A 205 0.42 2.14 -7.72
CA SER A 205 1.36 2.24 -8.83
C SER A 205 0.70 2.55 -10.18
N ASP A 206 -0.63 2.47 -10.26
CA ASP A 206 -1.40 2.78 -11.47
C ASP A 206 -2.10 4.12 -11.46
N VAL A 207 -1.87 4.93 -10.43
CA VAL A 207 -2.31 6.31 -10.43
C VAL A 207 -1.15 7.18 -10.91
N TYR A 208 -1.14 7.43 -12.20
CA TYR A 208 -0.17 8.26 -12.92
C TYR A 208 -0.90 9.14 -13.95
N SER A 209 -0.23 10.13 -14.52
CA SER A 209 -0.82 11.00 -15.55
C SER A 209 -1.34 10.18 -16.74
N GLY A 210 -2.60 10.38 -17.12
CA GLY A 210 -3.33 9.61 -18.13
C GLY A 210 -4.04 8.36 -17.61
N ALA A 211 -3.82 7.94 -16.35
CA ALA A 211 -4.56 6.83 -15.76
C ALA A 211 -6.02 7.20 -15.52
N VAL A 212 -6.92 6.22 -15.60
CA VAL A 212 -8.34 6.40 -15.35
C VAL A 212 -8.76 5.57 -14.14
N ILE A 213 -9.27 6.25 -13.11
CA ILE A 213 -9.82 5.59 -11.91
C ILE A 213 -11.32 5.38 -12.11
N GLU A 214 -11.76 4.12 -11.96
CA GLU A 214 -13.18 3.70 -12.02
C GLU A 214 -13.90 4.22 -13.28
N ASP A 215 -13.21 4.21 -14.42
CA ASP A 215 -13.70 4.68 -15.73
C ASP A 215 -14.21 6.13 -15.77
N ARG A 216 -14.01 6.89 -14.70
CA ARG A 216 -14.57 8.24 -14.51
C ARG A 216 -13.50 9.31 -14.38
N TYR A 217 -12.47 9.06 -13.58
CA TYR A 217 -11.51 10.09 -13.23
C TYR A 217 -10.21 9.90 -13.98
N GLU A 218 -9.97 10.75 -14.98
CA GLU A 218 -8.72 10.77 -15.71
C GLU A 218 -7.70 11.65 -15.01
N ILE A 219 -6.60 11.07 -14.55
CA ILE A 219 -5.55 11.76 -13.83
C ILE A 219 -4.78 12.66 -14.78
N GLU A 220 -4.74 13.96 -14.51
CA GLU A 220 -3.92 14.89 -15.28
C GLU A 220 -2.47 14.92 -14.74
N ARG A 221 -2.30 15.16 -13.44
CA ARG A 221 -0.98 15.27 -12.79
C ARG A 221 -1.05 15.23 -11.26
N GLU A 222 0.08 14.98 -10.61
CA GLU A 222 0.18 15.11 -9.15
C GLU A 222 0.17 16.60 -8.73
N LEU A 223 -0.57 16.91 -7.66
CA LEU A 223 -0.64 18.22 -7.00
C LEU A 223 0.25 18.29 -5.77
N GLY A 224 0.45 17.16 -5.07
CA GLY A 224 1.36 17.06 -3.95
C GLY A 224 1.29 15.71 -3.22
N ARG A 225 2.29 15.47 -2.36
CA ARG A 225 2.44 14.27 -1.51
C ARG A 225 2.65 14.69 -0.06
N GLY A 226 2.05 13.95 0.88
CA GLY A 226 2.24 14.14 2.32
C GLY A 226 1.97 12.86 3.11
N GLY A 227 2.04 12.93 4.44
CA GLY A 227 1.91 11.75 5.32
C GLY A 227 0.55 11.03 5.25
N MET A 228 -0.49 11.68 4.72
CA MET A 228 -1.81 11.06 4.52
C MET A 228 -2.04 10.52 3.11
N GLY A 229 -1.03 10.61 2.23
CA GLY A 229 -1.08 10.10 0.86
C GLY A 229 -0.77 11.14 -0.21
N ARG A 230 -1.28 10.91 -1.42
CA ARG A 230 -0.98 11.69 -2.64
C ARG A 230 -2.23 12.37 -3.17
N VAL A 231 -2.09 13.59 -3.64
CA VAL A 231 -3.18 14.38 -4.22
C VAL A 231 -2.92 14.58 -5.71
N PHE A 232 -3.92 14.30 -6.53
CA PHE A 232 -3.86 14.42 -7.99
C PHE A 232 -4.92 15.40 -8.48
N LEU A 233 -4.61 16.09 -9.56
CA LEU A 233 -5.59 16.76 -10.41
C LEU A 233 -6.15 15.73 -11.37
N ALA A 234 -7.47 15.66 -11.49
CA ALA A 234 -8.14 14.77 -12.42
C ALA A 234 -9.28 15.48 -13.15
N HIS A 235 -9.62 15.00 -14.34
CA HIS A 235 -10.82 15.36 -15.06
C HIS A 235 -11.91 14.32 -14.75
N ASP A 236 -13.03 14.77 -14.20
CA ASP A 236 -14.23 13.94 -14.04
C ASP A 236 -14.94 13.87 -15.39
N ARG A 237 -14.81 12.73 -16.08
CA ARG A 237 -15.37 12.51 -17.43
C ARG A 237 -16.89 12.51 -17.47
N VAL A 238 -17.55 12.29 -16.33
CA VAL A 238 -19.01 12.27 -16.23
C VAL A 238 -19.55 13.69 -16.05
N LEU A 239 -18.91 14.49 -15.20
CA LEU A 239 -19.34 15.87 -14.92
C LEU A 239 -18.69 16.92 -15.84
N GLY A 240 -17.62 16.56 -16.55
CA GLY A 240 -16.89 17.46 -17.45
C GLY A 240 -16.07 18.53 -16.74
N GLU A 241 -15.71 18.34 -15.46
CA GLU A 241 -15.01 19.34 -14.65
C GLU A 241 -13.71 18.80 -14.02
N LYS A 242 -12.89 19.71 -13.48
CA LYS A 242 -11.65 19.35 -12.78
C LYS A 242 -11.92 19.10 -11.30
N VAL A 243 -11.36 18.01 -10.78
CA VAL A 243 -11.44 17.62 -9.37
C VAL A 243 -10.05 17.33 -8.82
N ALA A 244 -9.88 17.49 -7.51
CA ALA A 244 -8.72 16.97 -6.81
C ALA A 244 -9.05 15.61 -6.20
N ILE A 245 -8.15 14.64 -6.35
CA ILE A 245 -8.29 13.27 -5.81
C ILE A 245 -7.16 13.03 -4.82
N LYS A 246 -7.51 12.87 -3.54
CA LYS A 246 -6.56 12.47 -2.49
C LYS A 246 -6.65 10.96 -2.31
N LEU A 247 -5.63 10.25 -2.76
CA LEU A 247 -5.43 8.84 -2.41
C LEU A 247 -5.00 8.77 -0.95
N LEU A 248 -5.64 7.88 -0.20
CA LEU A 248 -5.41 7.68 1.22
C LEU A 248 -4.41 6.54 1.43
N ASN A 249 -3.54 6.67 2.43
CA ASN A 249 -2.67 5.56 2.82
C ASN A 249 -3.45 4.46 3.55
N THR A 250 -3.26 3.20 3.16
CA THR A 250 -4.01 2.05 3.69
C THR A 250 -3.66 1.73 5.15
N GLU A 251 -2.45 2.04 5.63
CA GLU A 251 -2.03 1.93 7.03
C GLU A 251 -2.95 2.67 8.00
N VAL A 252 -3.54 3.80 7.56
CA VAL A 252 -4.50 4.57 8.36
C VAL A 252 -5.87 3.88 8.42
N ILE A 253 -6.16 2.98 7.47
CA ILE A 253 -7.48 2.37 7.24
C ILE A 253 -7.52 0.92 7.75
N THR A 254 -6.41 0.18 7.78
CA THR A 254 -6.37 -1.26 8.14
C THR A 254 -6.69 -1.59 9.60
N GLN A 255 -6.66 -0.62 10.52
CA GLN A 255 -7.25 -0.81 11.84
C GLN A 255 -8.78 -0.71 11.72
N HIS A 256 -9.51 -1.79 12.03
CA HIS A 256 -10.97 -1.89 11.86
C HIS A 256 -11.75 -0.68 12.45
N ASN A 257 -11.24 -0.06 13.50
CA ASN A 257 -11.82 1.15 14.09
C ASN A 257 -11.40 2.45 13.39
N ALA A 258 -10.24 2.51 12.74
CA ALA A 258 -9.71 3.71 12.09
C ALA A 258 -10.38 4.00 10.75
N ALA A 259 -10.65 2.98 9.91
CA ALA A 259 -11.43 3.17 8.68
C ALA A 259 -12.82 3.75 8.95
N GLN A 260 -13.53 3.17 9.92
CA GLN A 260 -14.88 3.62 10.28
C GLN A 260 -14.86 5.05 10.82
N ARG A 261 -13.88 5.39 11.67
CA ARG A 261 -13.67 6.76 12.15
C ARG A 261 -13.38 7.71 10.99
N LEU A 262 -12.45 7.39 10.11
CA LEU A 262 -12.09 8.21 8.95
C LEU A 262 -13.31 8.48 8.04
N VAL A 263 -14.13 7.45 7.79
CA VAL A 263 -15.38 7.60 7.04
C VAL A 263 -16.34 8.57 7.76
N GLN A 264 -16.48 8.47 9.08
CA GLN A 264 -17.32 9.39 9.85
C GLN A 264 -16.79 10.82 9.83
N GLU A 265 -15.48 11.00 10.01
CA GLU A 265 -14.82 12.31 9.95
C GLU A 265 -15.04 12.97 8.57
N ILE A 266 -14.88 12.22 7.49
CA ILE A 266 -15.11 12.71 6.13
C ILE A 266 -16.60 13.00 5.87
N LYS A 267 -17.52 12.13 6.35
CA LYS A 267 -18.97 12.38 6.26
C LYS A 267 -19.37 13.67 6.96
N ILE A 268 -18.77 13.96 8.10
CA ILE A 268 -18.98 15.19 8.85
C ILE A 268 -18.37 16.38 8.11
N ALA A 269 -17.14 16.27 7.62
CA ALA A 269 -16.48 17.32 6.84
C ALA A 269 -17.26 17.70 5.56
N ARG A 270 -17.92 16.74 4.89
CA ARG A 270 -18.81 16.98 3.73
C ARG A 270 -19.99 17.90 4.05
N LYS A 271 -20.40 18.03 5.32
CA LYS A 271 -21.48 18.95 5.71
C LYS A 271 -21.05 20.42 5.68
N ILE A 272 -19.74 20.69 5.71
CA ILE A 272 -19.23 22.06 5.67
C ILE A 272 -19.45 22.63 4.26
N THR A 273 -20.30 23.64 4.16
CA THR A 273 -20.52 24.38 2.92
C THR A 273 -20.16 25.84 3.17
N HIS A 274 -18.99 26.26 2.70
CA HIS A 274 -18.52 27.63 2.87
C HIS A 274 -17.52 28.01 1.75
N PRO A 275 -17.56 29.25 1.19
CA PRO A 275 -16.65 29.65 0.12
C PRO A 275 -15.16 29.55 0.48
N ASN A 276 -14.81 29.68 1.76
CA ASN A 276 -13.43 29.57 2.26
C ASN A 276 -13.01 28.17 2.73
N VAL A 277 -13.81 27.13 2.49
CA VAL A 277 -13.48 25.73 2.79
C VAL A 277 -13.55 24.92 1.50
N VAL A 278 -12.59 24.03 1.28
CA VAL A 278 -12.62 23.11 0.13
C VAL A 278 -13.77 22.12 0.30
N LYS A 279 -14.61 22.04 -0.73
CA LYS A 279 -15.75 21.12 -0.73
C LYS A 279 -15.28 19.69 -0.99
N VAL A 280 -15.68 18.76 -0.12
CA VAL A 280 -15.47 17.32 -0.33
C VAL A 280 -16.69 16.75 -1.06
N TYR A 281 -16.46 16.03 -2.15
CA TYR A 281 -17.54 15.48 -2.98
C TYR A 281 -17.89 14.06 -2.57
N GLU A 282 -16.94 13.13 -2.61
CA GLU A 282 -17.19 11.73 -2.26
C GLU A 282 -15.96 11.06 -1.62
N ILE A 283 -16.22 9.94 -0.94
CA ILE A 283 -15.19 9.01 -0.46
C ILE A 283 -15.45 7.66 -1.10
N ARG A 284 -14.39 7.03 -1.59
CA ARG A 284 -14.40 5.71 -2.20
C ARG A 284 -13.50 4.80 -1.41
N LEU A 285 -14.07 3.68 -0.96
CA LEU A 285 -13.35 2.61 -0.31
C LEU A 285 -13.53 1.35 -1.15
N SER A 286 -12.59 1.09 -2.06
CA SER A 286 -12.58 -0.10 -2.91
C SER A 286 -11.31 -0.90 -2.65
N ARG A 287 -11.33 -2.22 -2.93
CA ARG A 287 -10.23 -3.17 -2.65
C ARG A 287 -8.88 -2.62 -3.15
N GLY A 288 -8.07 -2.09 -2.23
CA GLY A 288 -6.74 -1.53 -2.48
C GLY A 288 -6.69 -0.06 -2.92
N LYS A 289 -7.83 0.61 -3.15
CA LYS A 289 -7.86 2.02 -3.56
C LYS A 289 -8.87 2.80 -2.74
N HIS A 290 -8.35 3.51 -1.74
CA HIS A 290 -9.12 4.45 -0.95
C HIS A 290 -8.80 5.85 -1.41
N TYR A 291 -9.83 6.62 -1.78
CA TYR A 291 -9.62 7.98 -2.24
C TYR A 291 -10.79 8.89 -1.89
N ILE A 292 -10.48 10.19 -1.80
CA ILE A 292 -11.44 11.27 -1.59
C ILE A 292 -11.40 12.17 -2.80
N THR A 293 -12.56 12.49 -3.37
CA THR A 293 -12.67 13.51 -4.41
C THR A 293 -13.14 14.82 -3.77
N MET A 294 -12.56 15.93 -4.21
CA MET A 294 -12.81 17.25 -3.66
C MET A 294 -12.65 18.35 -4.71
N GLU A 295 -13.15 19.53 -4.40
CA GLU A 295 -13.00 20.73 -5.20
C GLU A 295 -11.52 20.94 -5.58
N PHE A 296 -11.25 21.07 -6.89
CA PHE A 296 -9.95 21.52 -7.33
C PHE A 296 -9.85 23.04 -7.17
N VAL A 297 -8.92 23.48 -6.33
CA VAL A 297 -8.61 24.90 -6.16
C VAL A 297 -7.33 25.25 -6.92
N ASN A 298 -7.45 26.11 -7.93
CA ASN A 298 -6.30 26.68 -8.62
C ASN A 298 -5.65 27.78 -7.76
N GLY A 299 -4.89 27.36 -6.76
CA GLY A 299 -4.23 28.25 -5.81
C GLY A 299 -2.85 27.77 -5.37
N VAL A 300 -2.14 28.65 -4.67
CA VAL A 300 -0.80 28.36 -4.12
C VAL A 300 -0.92 28.20 -2.60
N PRO A 301 -0.28 27.17 -2.01
CA PRO A 301 -0.20 27.04 -0.56
C PRO A 301 0.39 28.29 0.11
N LEU A 302 -0.25 28.77 1.18
CA LEU A 302 0.07 30.03 1.84
C LEU A 302 1.52 30.08 2.34
N HIS A 303 2.07 28.95 2.81
CA HIS A 303 3.49 28.87 3.19
C HIS A 303 4.44 29.24 2.04
N LYS A 304 4.13 28.85 0.80
CA LYS A 304 4.94 29.20 -0.38
C LYS A 304 4.76 30.67 -0.73
N VAL A 305 3.54 31.20 -0.59
CA VAL A 305 3.27 32.63 -0.82
C VAL A 305 4.10 33.46 0.15
N VAL A 306 3.98 33.20 1.46
CA VAL A 306 4.75 33.89 2.51
C VAL A 306 6.25 33.78 2.27
N LYS A 307 6.76 32.59 1.92
CA LYS A 307 8.18 32.38 1.63
C LYS A 307 8.67 33.24 0.46
N ASN A 308 7.84 33.41 -0.57
CA ASN A 308 8.23 34.13 -1.79
C ASN A 308 8.01 35.64 -1.70
N THR A 309 6.97 36.09 -0.99
CA THR A 309 6.59 37.51 -0.93
C THR A 309 7.08 38.22 0.33
N GLY A 310 7.52 37.47 1.35
CA GLY A 310 7.74 38.02 2.68
C GLY A 310 6.43 38.37 3.40
N PRO A 311 6.49 39.14 4.49
CA PRO A 311 5.32 39.52 5.28
C PRO A 311 4.30 40.31 4.45
N PHE A 312 3.01 40.02 4.65
CA PHE A 312 1.95 40.76 3.99
C PHE A 312 1.74 42.14 4.63
N PRO A 313 1.40 43.18 3.84
CA PRO A 313 0.83 44.41 4.38
C PRO A 313 -0.38 44.11 5.27
N LEU A 314 -0.49 44.84 6.39
CA LEU A 314 -1.51 44.60 7.42
C LEU A 314 -2.94 44.51 6.85
N LYS A 315 -3.25 45.33 5.85
CA LYS A 315 -4.56 45.33 5.15
C LYS A 315 -4.84 44.00 4.42
N ILE A 316 -3.84 43.41 3.77
CA ILE A 316 -3.98 42.13 3.07
C ILE A 316 -4.10 41.00 4.09
N TRP A 317 -3.24 41.04 5.12
CA TRP A 317 -3.29 40.09 6.22
C TRP A 317 -4.67 40.04 6.89
N TRP A 318 -5.27 41.20 7.21
CA TRP A 318 -6.62 41.26 7.80
C TRP A 318 -7.70 40.65 6.90
N LYS A 319 -7.63 40.89 5.59
CA LYS A 319 -8.57 40.28 4.63
C LYS A 319 -8.44 38.76 4.61
N MET A 320 -7.22 38.24 4.65
CA MET A 320 -6.96 36.79 4.71
C MET A 320 -7.45 36.21 6.03
N ALA A 321 -7.10 36.82 7.17
CA ALA A 321 -7.50 36.37 8.49
C ALA A 321 -9.02 36.28 8.61
N ARG A 322 -9.76 37.28 8.12
CA ARG A 322 -11.24 37.27 8.12
C ARG A 322 -11.82 36.10 7.31
N GLN A 323 -11.24 35.78 6.15
CA GLN A 323 -11.67 34.63 5.35
C GLN A 323 -11.38 33.30 6.04
N ILE A 324 -10.21 33.17 6.67
CA ILE A 324 -9.83 31.97 7.43
C ILE A 324 -10.80 31.78 8.61
N ILE A 325 -11.04 32.84 9.38
CA ILE A 325 -11.96 32.83 10.53
C ILE A 325 -13.38 32.48 10.08
N ALA A 326 -13.86 33.04 8.97
CA ALA A 326 -15.19 32.72 8.45
C ALA A 326 -15.31 31.23 8.07
N GLY A 327 -14.31 30.68 7.37
CA GLY A 327 -14.25 29.26 7.05
C GLY A 327 -14.24 28.36 8.30
N LEU A 328 -13.39 28.67 9.28
CA LEU A 328 -13.34 27.91 10.53
C LEU A 328 -14.64 28.02 11.33
N SER A 329 -15.23 29.20 11.41
CA SER A 329 -16.51 29.43 12.11
C SER A 329 -17.62 28.56 11.52
N SER A 330 -17.68 28.42 10.19
CA SER A 330 -18.66 27.53 9.54
C SER A 330 -18.49 26.06 9.92
N ALA A 331 -17.24 25.60 10.10
CA ALA A 331 -16.96 24.25 10.58
C ALA A 331 -17.29 24.10 12.07
N HIS A 332 -16.92 25.08 12.89
CA HIS A 332 -17.17 25.08 14.33
C HIS A 332 -18.67 25.07 14.65
N ALA A 333 -19.50 25.76 13.85
CA ALA A 333 -20.95 25.74 13.98
C ALA A 333 -21.55 24.33 13.80
N LEU A 334 -20.83 23.42 13.14
CA LEU A 334 -21.18 22.01 12.97
C LEU A 334 -20.51 21.09 14.00
N GLY A 335 -19.81 21.66 14.99
CA GLY A 335 -19.05 20.92 16.00
C GLY A 335 -17.74 20.34 15.48
N ILE A 336 -17.22 20.82 14.35
CA ILE A 336 -16.07 20.26 13.64
C ILE A 336 -14.82 21.10 13.90
N VAL A 337 -13.77 20.49 14.44
CA VAL A 337 -12.48 21.18 14.70
C VAL A 337 -11.41 20.68 13.72
N HIS A 338 -10.70 21.58 13.03
CA HIS A 338 -9.75 21.23 11.97
C HIS A 338 -8.51 20.43 12.46
N ARG A 339 -7.94 20.79 13.62
CA ARG A 339 -6.79 20.14 14.30
C ARG A 339 -5.43 20.14 13.59
N ASP A 340 -5.35 20.45 12.30
CA ASP A 340 -4.09 20.59 11.54
C ASP A 340 -4.09 21.89 10.72
N LEU A 341 -4.57 22.98 11.32
CA LEU A 341 -4.57 24.28 10.65
C LEU A 341 -3.14 24.82 10.61
N LYS A 342 -2.57 24.86 9.40
CA LYS A 342 -1.23 25.38 9.14
C LYS A 342 -1.15 26.02 7.76
N PRO A 343 -0.17 26.90 7.48
CA PRO A 343 -0.05 27.56 6.16
C PRO A 343 0.12 26.60 4.96
N GLN A 344 0.46 25.33 5.19
CA GLN A 344 0.46 24.28 4.17
C GLN A 344 -0.96 23.84 3.76
N ASN A 345 -1.93 23.92 4.67
CA ASN A 345 -3.32 23.51 4.48
C ASN A 345 -4.25 24.70 4.12
N ILE A 346 -3.66 25.83 3.71
CA ILE A 346 -4.39 27.01 3.27
C ILE A 346 -3.92 27.35 1.87
N LEU A 347 -4.83 27.35 0.90
CA LEU A 347 -4.56 27.81 -0.46
C LEU A 347 -5.01 29.25 -0.62
N MET A 348 -4.23 30.01 -1.39
CA MET A 348 -4.60 31.34 -1.88
C MET A 348 -4.76 31.26 -3.40
N THR A 349 -5.94 31.60 -3.93
CA THR A 349 -6.16 31.72 -5.37
C THR A 349 -5.55 33.00 -5.92
N ARG A 350 -5.47 33.12 -7.25
CA ARG A 350 -4.95 34.34 -7.90
C ARG A 350 -5.80 35.57 -7.60
N GLU A 351 -7.08 35.39 -7.31
CA GLU A 351 -8.05 36.42 -6.94
C GLU A 351 -7.96 36.80 -5.45
N GLY A 352 -7.05 36.18 -4.69
CA GLY A 352 -6.88 36.44 -3.26
C GLY A 352 -7.93 35.77 -2.36
N MET A 353 -8.67 34.79 -2.90
CA MET A 353 -9.58 33.96 -2.11
C MET A 353 -8.79 32.93 -1.31
N ILE A 354 -9.17 32.76 -0.05
CA ILE A 354 -8.60 31.73 0.82
C ILE A 354 -9.47 30.48 0.78
N LYS A 355 -8.83 29.31 0.64
CA LYS A 355 -9.46 27.99 0.72
C LYS A 355 -8.73 27.15 1.76
N ILE A 356 -9.44 26.73 2.80
CA ILE A 356 -8.93 25.84 3.84
C ILE A 356 -9.09 24.39 3.36
N LEU A 357 -7.99 23.63 3.40
CA LEU A 357 -7.89 22.22 3.03
C LEU A 357 -8.00 21.30 4.26
N ASP A 358 -8.16 20.00 4.02
CA ASP A 358 -7.83 18.95 5.00
C ASP A 358 -8.52 19.03 6.38
N PHE A 359 -9.85 19.16 6.37
CA PHE A 359 -10.69 18.80 7.53
C PHE A 359 -10.74 17.27 7.79
N ALA A 360 -9.93 16.48 7.09
CA ALA A 360 -9.86 15.02 7.20
C ALA A 360 -9.17 14.51 8.49
N ASN A 361 -8.80 15.41 9.41
CA ASN A 361 -8.39 15.12 10.80
C ASN A 361 -9.44 15.57 11.83
N ALA A 362 -10.63 15.99 11.36
CA ALA A 362 -11.59 16.68 12.21
C ALA A 362 -12.48 15.69 12.96
N ARG A 363 -12.49 15.79 14.29
CA ARG A 363 -13.48 15.09 15.14
C ARG A 363 -14.63 16.01 15.51
N ALA A 364 -15.80 15.42 15.72
CA ALA A 364 -16.88 16.04 16.47
C ALA A 364 -16.42 16.27 17.92
N VAL A 365 -16.76 17.43 18.49
CA VAL A 365 -16.66 17.65 19.93
C VAL A 365 -17.84 16.93 20.57
N ASP A 366 -17.58 15.84 21.31
CA ASP A 366 -18.61 15.22 22.14
C ASP A 366 -19.00 16.21 23.24
N VAL A 367 -20.25 16.68 23.20
CA VAL A 367 -20.85 17.55 24.25
C VAL A 367 -21.33 16.73 25.46
N SER A 368 -21.12 15.41 25.45
CA SER A 368 -21.31 14.54 26.61
C SER A 368 -19.93 14.25 27.20
N GLY A 369 -19.64 14.85 28.35
CA GLY A 369 -18.41 14.60 29.07
C GLY A 369 -18.35 13.15 29.52
N ASP A 370 -17.52 12.35 28.85
CA ASP A 370 -16.73 11.34 29.53
C ASP A 370 -15.56 10.84 28.65
N GLN A 371 -14.39 10.75 29.28
CA GLN A 371 -13.16 10.09 28.82
C GLN A 371 -12.37 10.71 27.65
N THR A 372 -11.61 11.75 28.00
CA THR A 372 -10.34 12.07 27.33
C THR A 372 -9.33 10.94 27.53
N GLN A 373 -9.17 10.05 26.54
CA GLN A 373 -7.89 9.36 26.37
C GLN A 373 -6.85 10.37 25.88
N THR A 374 -5.96 10.72 26.79
CA THR A 374 -4.78 11.56 26.62
C THR A 374 -3.90 11.09 25.45
N GLY A 375 -3.69 12.00 24.48
CA GLY A 375 -2.37 12.24 23.89
C GLY A 375 -1.77 11.19 22.97
N ALA A 376 -2.44 10.83 21.87
CA ALA A 376 -1.72 10.48 20.65
C ALA A 376 -1.54 11.77 19.83
N ILE A 377 -0.33 12.32 19.80
CA ILE A 377 0.02 13.49 19.00
C ILE A 377 -0.04 13.08 17.52
N PHE A 378 -1.21 13.20 16.90
CA PHE A 378 -1.36 13.18 15.46
C PHE A 378 -1.20 14.60 14.94
N GLY A 379 0.04 14.93 14.60
CA GLY A 379 0.44 16.19 14.00
C GLY A 379 1.95 16.13 13.78
N SER A 380 2.44 16.69 12.67
CA SER A 380 3.89 16.88 12.51
C SER A 380 4.35 17.88 13.57
N PRO A 381 5.18 17.50 14.56
CA PRO A 381 5.62 18.44 15.57
C PRO A 381 6.69 19.34 14.97
N LYS A 382 6.29 20.48 14.40
CA LYS A 382 7.13 21.66 14.17
C LYS A 382 6.24 22.91 14.20
N TYR A 383 5.99 23.40 15.41
CA TYR A 383 5.72 24.81 15.63
C TYR A 383 6.99 25.45 16.18
#